data_AF-A0A1S3IEN1-F1
#
_entry.id   AF-A0A1S3IEN1-F1
#
_cell.length_a   1.000
_cell.length_b   1.000
_cell.length_c   1.000
_cell.angle_alpha   90.00
_cell.angle_beta   90.00
_cell.angle_gamma   90.00
#
_symmetry.space_group_name_H-M   'P 1'
#
loop_
_entity.id
_entity.type
_entity.pdbx_description
1 polymer ?
#
loop_
_entity_poly.entity_id
_entity_poly.type
_entity_poly.pdbx_seq_one_letter_code
_entity_poly.pdbx_strand_id
1 'polypeptide(L)'
;MDDNDDYVGCYIESSGALSEMPISAGTVTTADECINNCKNLDMIYAGISVGNCSCSNSLGRIGKLKESSYCKQKCSGNTNQYCGDEGMLSVYRVWDSQCPPIPQVSHASSNSTSRTHSSVVGYQCDTGYAFPSDAVNITAIQCEQIQWTQTPPDCQVVNCTTTQPSVVNSTSVQGGIRYGSRVNYTCYNGYQLPNGAVFTQSTCQADGTWSNILVHCEPKHCGSRPSVTNALVVLDEGTVVTSRISYHCNPGYQIEGSDGLVQEVTCSLEAQWNTTELENCTEAPTFVGCVLSNGGLHGTGATQSLAGIQQAENNYTQRCISECKQNGYALAGLSEGSTCQCGQTYSTSKIVDTATCNLPCSGGDTTQWCGGTGKTAVYRTDTFCPMLPVGSTATVNTTQRLAGTGEGVGKCIECEKKNRIPDSETV
;
A
#
# COMPACT_ATOMS: atom_id res chain seq x y z
N MET A 1 19.75 24.84 70.94
CA MET A 1 19.57 23.88 69.85
C MET A 1 20.39 24.48 68.73
N ASP A 2 21.67 24.11 68.67
CA ASP A 2 22.53 24.54 67.57
C ASP A 2 22.47 23.42 66.54
N ASP A 3 21.76 23.70 65.45
CA ASP A 3 21.70 22.91 64.23
C ASP A 3 23.07 23.00 63.54
N ASN A 4 24.06 22.31 64.09
CA ASN A 4 25.24 21.94 63.32
C ASN A 4 24.92 20.62 62.62
N ASP A 5 24.53 20.68 61.35
CA ASP A 5 24.17 19.52 60.51
C ASP A 5 25.28 18.45 60.44
N ASP A 6 26.50 18.82 60.83
CA ASP A 6 27.68 17.95 60.86
C ASP A 6 27.74 17.10 62.13
N TYR A 7 27.10 17.49 63.23
CA TYR A 7 27.15 16.76 64.50
C TYR A 7 26.27 15.51 64.46
N VAL A 8 26.91 14.34 64.53
CA VAL A 8 26.24 13.03 64.42
C VAL A 8 25.69 12.56 65.77
N GLY A 9 26.40 12.87 66.85
CA GLY A 9 26.02 12.52 68.20
C GLY A 9 27.20 12.25 69.13
N CYS A 10 26.86 11.87 70.35
CA CYS A 10 27.79 11.51 71.41
C CYS A 10 27.92 9.98 71.50
N TYR A 11 29.15 9.48 71.56
CA TYR A 11 29.44 8.05 71.57
C TYR A 11 30.43 7.66 72.67
N ILE A 12 30.33 6.45 73.21
CA ILE A 12 31.27 5.96 74.23
C ILE A 12 32.57 5.49 73.55
N GLU A 13 33.72 6.06 73.94
CA GLU A 13 35.02 5.81 73.31
C GLU A 13 35.44 4.32 73.38
N SER A 14 35.22 3.67 74.53
CA SER A 14 35.57 2.27 74.79
C SER A 14 34.66 1.23 74.11
N SER A 15 33.61 1.67 73.42
CA SER A 15 32.61 0.80 72.79
C SER A 15 32.81 0.57 71.28
N GLY A 16 33.91 1.07 70.71
CA GLY A 16 34.14 1.05 69.26
C GLY A 16 33.29 2.07 68.51
N ALA A 17 33.10 3.27 69.10
CA ALA A 17 32.32 4.38 68.54
C ALA A 17 32.68 4.73 67.09
N LEU A 18 33.98 4.81 66.83
CA LEU A 18 34.60 4.72 65.52
C LEU A 18 35.15 3.29 65.38
N SER A 19 35.17 2.71 64.18
CA SER A 19 35.64 1.33 63.87
C SER A 19 36.70 0.75 64.83
N GLU A 20 36.80 -0.58 64.97
CA GLU A 20 37.76 -1.28 65.85
C GLU A 20 39.24 -0.78 65.81
N MET A 21 39.67 -0.04 64.78
CA MET A 21 40.92 0.75 64.77
C MET A 21 40.72 2.16 64.18
N PRO A 22 40.48 3.22 64.98
CA PRO A 22 40.43 4.59 64.47
C PRO A 22 41.84 5.14 64.18
N ILE A 23 42.00 5.92 63.12
CA ILE A 23 43.28 6.58 62.78
C ILE A 23 43.42 7.83 63.66
N SER A 24 44.50 7.94 64.42
CA SER A 24 44.81 9.16 65.16
C SER A 24 45.15 10.29 64.19
N ALA A 25 44.45 11.42 64.34
CA ALA A 25 44.61 12.62 63.52
C ALA A 25 45.15 13.81 64.32
N GLY A 26 45.89 13.49 65.39
CA GLY A 26 46.61 14.45 66.22
C GLY A 26 45.76 15.09 67.31
N THR A 27 46.37 16.07 67.99
CA THR A 27 45.70 16.91 68.98
C THR A 27 45.21 18.19 68.34
N VAL A 28 43.99 18.59 68.68
CA VAL A 28 43.27 19.71 68.06
C VAL A 28 42.57 20.52 69.13
N THR A 29 42.28 21.78 68.81
CA THR A 29 41.62 22.72 69.74
C THR A 29 40.18 23.02 69.37
N THR A 30 39.73 22.64 68.17
CA THR A 30 38.37 22.85 67.64
C THR A 30 37.85 21.61 66.92
N ALA A 31 36.53 21.50 66.79
CA ALA A 31 35.92 20.42 66.02
C ALA A 31 36.22 20.55 64.51
N ASP A 32 36.25 21.78 63.98
CA ASP A 32 36.56 22.04 62.57
C ASP A 32 37.98 21.60 62.19
N GLU A 33 38.95 21.79 63.09
CA GLU A 33 40.32 21.33 62.90
C GLU A 33 40.38 19.79 62.81
N CYS A 34 39.60 19.09 63.65
CA CYS A 34 39.49 17.64 63.57
C CYS A 34 38.83 17.18 62.27
N ILE A 35 37.74 17.83 61.86
CA ILE A 35 37.02 17.56 60.61
C ILE A 35 37.97 17.74 59.42
N ASN A 36 38.78 18.80 59.40
CA ASN A 36 39.75 19.06 58.34
C ASN A 36 40.91 18.06 58.32
N ASN A 37 41.41 17.62 59.48
CA ASN A 37 42.43 16.59 59.54
C ASN A 37 41.91 15.26 59.01
N CYS A 38 40.71 14.86 59.41
CA CYS A 38 40.06 13.65 58.89
C CYS A 38 39.71 13.75 57.41
N LYS A 39 39.36 14.94 56.92
CA LYS A 39 39.19 15.23 55.49
C LYS A 39 40.48 14.99 54.70
N ASN A 40 41.62 15.45 55.20
CA ASN A 40 42.93 15.23 54.55
C ASN A 40 43.38 13.76 54.57
N LEU A 41 42.75 12.94 55.40
CA LEU A 41 42.97 11.49 55.48
C LEU A 41 41.92 10.68 54.71
N ASP A 42 41.03 11.34 53.96
CA ASP A 42 39.91 10.73 53.21
C ASP A 42 38.97 9.90 54.10
N MET A 43 38.74 10.35 55.34
CA MET A 43 37.90 9.66 56.34
C MET A 43 36.53 10.31 56.47
N ILE A 44 35.48 9.52 56.68
CA ILE A 44 34.08 10.02 56.67
C ILE A 44 33.56 10.53 58.01
N TYR A 45 34.20 10.11 59.11
CA TYR A 45 33.86 10.55 60.46
C TYR A 45 35.08 11.09 61.18
N ALA A 46 34.88 12.22 61.86
CA ALA A 46 35.82 12.81 62.79
C ALA A 46 35.26 12.68 64.21
N GLY A 47 36.00 12.02 65.09
CA GLY A 47 35.69 11.89 66.50
C GLY A 47 36.69 12.65 67.34
N ILE A 48 36.19 13.47 68.25
CA ILE A 48 37.00 14.27 69.16
C ILE A 48 36.67 13.94 70.63
N SER A 49 37.72 13.67 71.42
CA SER A 49 37.66 13.35 72.86
C SER A 49 38.76 14.13 73.56
N VAL A 50 38.38 15.17 74.33
CA VAL A 50 39.30 16.00 75.13
C VAL A 50 40.50 16.51 74.32
N GLY A 51 40.24 16.97 73.10
CA GLY A 51 41.27 17.50 72.18
C GLY A 51 42.06 16.45 71.40
N ASN A 52 41.81 15.16 71.60
CA ASN A 52 42.35 14.11 70.72
C ASN A 52 41.41 13.89 69.53
N CYS A 53 41.94 14.03 68.32
CA CYS A 53 41.22 13.79 67.08
C CYS A 53 41.46 12.39 66.55
N SER A 54 40.40 11.73 66.12
CA SER A 54 40.41 10.38 65.58
C SER A 54 39.48 10.29 64.38
N CYS A 55 39.85 9.51 63.38
CA CYS A 55 39.12 9.40 62.14
C CYS A 55 38.73 7.95 61.85
N SER A 56 37.54 7.74 61.29
CA SER A 56 37.10 6.40 60.88
C SER A 56 36.14 6.44 59.71
N ASN A 57 36.08 5.31 59.00
CA ASN A 57 35.14 5.08 57.92
C ASN A 57 33.85 4.37 58.34
N SER A 58 33.68 4.10 59.64
CA SER A 58 32.44 3.54 60.14
C SER A 58 32.14 4.02 61.55
N LEU A 59 30.83 4.07 61.86
CA LEU A 59 30.35 4.26 63.21
C LEU A 59 29.93 2.92 63.79
N GLY A 60 30.43 2.60 64.96
CA GLY A 60 29.95 1.45 65.72
C GLY A 60 28.49 1.65 66.12
N ARG A 61 27.66 0.62 65.92
CA ARG A 61 26.25 0.62 66.37
C ARG A 61 26.10 0.52 67.89
N ILE A 62 27.14 0.04 68.60
CA ILE A 62 27.08 -0.35 70.02
C ILE A 62 27.38 0.83 70.98
N GLY A 63 27.74 2.01 70.45
CA GLY A 63 28.23 3.13 71.28
C GLY A 63 27.41 4.42 71.31
N LYS A 64 26.33 4.54 70.53
CA LYS A 64 25.58 5.82 70.42
C LYS A 64 24.75 6.08 71.68
N LEU A 65 25.04 7.17 72.39
CA LEU A 65 24.23 7.60 73.53
C LEU A 65 22.94 8.28 73.04
N LYS A 66 21.82 7.99 73.72
CA LYS A 66 20.50 8.56 73.40
C LYS A 66 20.40 10.05 73.75
N GLU A 67 21.25 10.53 74.66
CA GLU A 67 21.33 11.95 75.04
C GLU A 67 22.67 12.57 74.64
N SER A 68 22.61 13.76 74.03
CA SER A 68 23.79 14.59 73.73
C SER A 68 24.40 15.26 74.97
N SER A 69 23.81 15.06 76.16
CA SER A 69 24.24 15.65 77.42
C SER A 69 25.64 15.21 77.87
N TYR A 70 26.11 14.06 77.41
CA TYR A 70 27.38 13.43 77.79
C TYR A 70 28.58 13.87 76.96
N CYS A 71 28.39 14.73 75.95
CA CYS A 71 29.47 15.28 75.12
C CYS A 71 29.39 16.81 75.10
N LYS A 72 29.05 17.43 76.24
CA LYS A 72 28.79 18.87 76.31
C LYS A 72 30.05 19.70 76.54
N GLN A 73 31.20 19.07 76.77
CA GLN A 73 32.47 19.77 76.86
C GLN A 73 32.68 20.65 75.62
N LYS A 74 32.92 21.93 75.88
CA LYS A 74 33.18 22.89 74.82
C LYS A 74 34.64 22.84 74.38
N CYS A 75 34.87 23.03 73.10
CA CYS A 75 36.23 23.08 72.56
C CYS A 75 37.01 24.28 73.11
N SER A 76 38.28 24.08 73.44
CA SER A 76 39.14 25.13 74.01
C SER A 76 39.41 26.27 73.03
N GLY A 77 39.49 25.96 71.73
CA GLY A 77 39.66 26.94 70.65
C GLY A 77 38.36 27.55 70.14
N ASN A 78 37.20 26.95 70.44
CA ASN A 78 35.88 27.47 70.04
C ASN A 78 34.76 26.95 70.96
N THR A 79 34.26 27.82 71.85
CA THR A 79 33.26 27.41 72.85
C THR A 79 31.88 27.08 72.28
N ASN A 80 31.64 27.32 70.99
CA ASN A 80 30.39 26.96 70.34
C ASN A 80 30.35 25.48 69.93
N GLN A 81 31.51 24.83 69.79
CA GLN A 81 31.64 23.44 69.35
C GLN A 81 31.81 22.48 70.51
N TYR A 82 31.43 21.21 70.30
CA TYR A 82 31.59 20.14 71.28
C TYR A 82 32.84 19.31 71.00
N CYS A 83 33.70 19.13 72.00
CA CYS A 83 34.98 18.44 71.86
C CYS A 83 35.05 17.08 72.59
N GLY A 84 33.87 16.52 72.89
CA GLY A 84 33.76 15.27 73.66
C GLY A 84 34.20 15.44 75.13
N ASP A 85 33.80 14.51 75.96
CA ASP A 85 34.16 14.44 77.39
C ASP A 85 35.13 13.26 77.61
N GLU A 86 35.69 13.11 78.80
CA GLU A 86 36.59 11.99 79.10
C GLU A 86 35.88 10.64 78.86
N GLY A 87 36.38 9.84 77.92
CA GLY A 87 35.78 8.58 77.50
C GLY A 87 34.52 8.72 76.62
N MET A 88 34.19 9.94 76.19
CA MET A 88 33.03 10.26 75.36
C MET A 88 33.44 11.04 74.11
N LEU A 89 33.13 10.47 72.96
CA LEU A 89 33.50 10.97 71.65
C LEU A 89 32.37 11.82 71.05
N SER A 90 32.65 13.10 70.80
CA SER A 90 31.80 13.90 69.91
C SER A 90 32.12 13.54 68.46
N VAL A 91 31.13 13.01 67.74
CA VAL A 91 31.32 12.57 66.35
C VAL A 91 30.71 13.59 65.40
N TYR A 92 31.49 13.99 64.42
CA TYR A 92 31.12 14.86 63.31
C TYR A 92 31.25 14.12 61.98
N ARG A 93 30.36 14.44 61.04
CA ARG A 93 30.48 14.08 59.63
C ARG A 93 31.50 14.99 58.98
N VAL A 94 32.33 14.43 58.11
CA VAL A 94 33.22 15.20 57.25
C VAL A 94 32.47 15.50 55.95
N TRP A 95 31.88 16.69 55.82
CA TRP A 95 30.97 17.06 54.71
C TRP A 95 31.65 17.41 53.38
N ASP A 96 32.68 16.67 53.01
CA ASP A 96 33.20 16.70 51.65
C ASP A 96 33.50 15.30 51.11
N SER A 97 33.12 14.26 51.85
CA SER A 97 33.23 12.88 51.38
C SER A 97 32.15 12.63 50.33
N GLN A 98 32.51 12.95 49.09
CA GLN A 98 31.68 12.68 47.93
C GLN A 98 31.72 11.18 47.61
N CYS A 99 30.58 10.62 47.22
CA CYS A 99 30.60 9.33 46.56
C CYS A 99 31.54 9.38 45.34
N PRO A 100 32.10 8.22 44.90
CA PRO A 100 32.87 8.14 43.67
C PRO A 100 32.15 8.79 42.49
N PRO A 101 32.87 9.16 41.41
CA PRO A 101 32.25 9.66 40.19
C PRO A 101 31.01 8.84 39.81
N ILE A 102 29.94 9.54 39.42
CA ILE A 102 28.66 8.93 39.11
C ILE A 102 28.89 7.81 38.08
N PRO A 103 28.44 6.57 38.35
CA PRO A 103 28.60 5.45 37.43
C PRO A 103 28.12 5.83 36.03
N GLN A 104 28.99 5.62 35.04
CA GLN A 104 28.64 5.80 33.64
C GLN A 104 27.82 4.61 33.20
N VAL A 105 26.61 4.87 32.72
CA VAL A 105 25.68 3.84 32.24
C VAL A 105 25.55 4.03 30.73
N SER A 106 25.84 2.98 29.98
CA SER A 106 25.79 3.01 28.52
C SER A 106 24.36 3.29 28.05
N HIS A 107 24.22 4.20 27.09
CA HIS A 107 22.93 4.62 26.53
C HIS A 107 21.95 5.18 27.57
N ALA A 108 22.46 5.90 28.58
CA ALA A 108 21.66 6.59 29.57
C ALA A 108 22.25 7.95 29.92
N SER A 109 21.35 8.83 30.36
CA SER A 109 21.69 10.12 30.95
C SER A 109 21.34 10.12 32.45
N SER A 110 22.14 10.82 33.24
CA SER A 110 21.85 11.07 34.66
C SER A 110 21.17 12.43 34.82
N ASN A 111 20.21 12.53 35.75
CA ASN A 111 19.45 13.76 35.99
C ASN A 111 20.10 14.72 37.01
N SER A 112 21.20 14.30 37.64
CA SER A 112 21.86 15.01 38.73
C SER A 112 23.36 14.76 38.67
N THR A 113 24.14 15.74 39.10
CA THR A 113 25.60 15.66 39.23
C THR A 113 26.05 15.63 40.69
N SER A 114 25.12 15.68 41.65
CA SER A 114 25.44 15.74 43.08
C SER A 114 25.94 14.40 43.61
N ARG A 115 27.10 14.42 44.27
CA ARG A 115 27.75 13.27 44.90
C ARG A 115 27.78 13.37 46.43
N THR A 116 27.04 14.31 47.01
CA THR A 116 26.99 14.51 48.47
C THR A 116 26.18 13.40 49.14
N HIS A 117 26.40 13.17 50.43
CA HIS A 117 25.60 12.21 51.18
C HIS A 117 24.09 12.47 51.05
N SER A 118 23.31 11.39 50.94
CA SER A 118 21.87 11.38 50.69
C SER A 118 21.44 11.99 49.35
N SER A 119 22.38 12.36 48.46
CA SER A 119 22.03 12.71 47.09
C SER A 119 21.47 11.49 46.37
N VAL A 120 20.48 11.73 45.51
CA VAL A 120 19.90 10.73 44.63
C VAL A 120 20.23 11.11 43.19
N VAL A 121 20.76 10.15 42.43
CA VAL A 121 21.02 10.28 41.00
C VAL A 121 20.08 9.33 40.28
N GLY A 122 19.17 9.91 39.49
CA GLY A 122 18.27 9.18 38.62
C GLY A 122 18.88 8.99 37.23
N TYR A 123 18.60 7.85 36.61
CA TYR A 123 19.03 7.48 35.27
C TYR A 123 17.84 7.35 34.34
N GLN A 124 18.00 7.89 33.14
CA GLN A 124 17.03 7.79 32.06
C GLN A 124 17.74 7.24 30.82
N CYS A 125 17.29 6.09 30.32
CA CYS A 125 17.81 5.53 29.08
C CYS A 125 17.54 6.49 27.90
N ASP A 126 18.47 6.50 26.95
CA ASP A 126 18.35 7.20 25.68
C ASP A 126 17.16 6.66 24.88
N THR A 127 16.63 7.48 23.96
CA THR A 127 15.50 7.06 23.13
C THR A 127 15.84 5.80 22.32
N GLY A 128 15.01 4.76 22.46
CA GLY A 128 15.24 3.46 21.81
C GLY A 128 16.05 2.46 22.63
N TYR A 129 16.37 2.80 23.88
CA TYR A 129 17.01 1.93 24.84
C TYR A 129 16.16 1.81 26.10
N ALA A 130 16.26 0.67 26.78
CA ALA A 130 15.53 0.39 28.01
C ALA A 130 16.40 -0.40 28.98
N PHE A 131 16.10 -0.29 30.27
CA PHE A 131 16.71 -1.18 31.26
C PHE A 131 16.30 -2.63 30.98
N PRO A 132 17.21 -3.61 31.20
CA PRO A 132 16.89 -5.02 31.02
C PRO A 132 15.66 -5.41 31.86
N SER A 133 14.68 -6.09 31.26
CA SER A 133 13.48 -6.58 31.95
C SER A 133 13.78 -7.52 33.11
N ASP A 134 14.92 -8.22 33.01
CA ASP A 134 15.32 -9.29 33.92
C ASP A 134 16.24 -8.76 35.04
N ALA A 135 16.61 -7.47 34.96
CA ALA A 135 17.39 -6.79 35.99
C ALA A 135 16.45 -6.08 36.99
N VAL A 136 16.93 -5.91 38.22
CA VAL A 136 16.28 -5.00 39.16
C VAL A 136 16.24 -3.61 38.50
N ASN A 137 15.06 -3.01 38.41
CA ASN A 137 14.85 -1.73 37.73
C ASN A 137 15.47 -0.58 38.55
N ILE A 138 16.80 -0.52 38.54
CA ILE A 138 17.64 0.44 39.24
C ILE A 138 17.65 1.73 38.42
N THR A 139 16.56 2.49 38.51
CA THR A 139 16.43 3.80 37.84
C THR A 139 17.04 4.93 38.65
N ALA A 140 17.44 4.67 39.90
CA ALA A 140 18.09 5.63 40.76
C ALA A 140 19.07 4.97 41.73
N ILE A 141 20.11 5.71 42.09
CA ILE A 141 21.09 5.35 43.11
C ILE A 141 21.15 6.46 44.15
N GLN A 142 21.43 6.09 45.40
CA GLN A 142 21.57 7.04 46.50
C GLN A 142 23.00 6.98 47.03
N CYS A 143 23.56 8.14 47.37
CA CYS A 143 24.85 8.23 48.03
C CYS A 143 24.68 7.98 49.54
N GLU A 144 24.98 6.76 49.99
CA GLU A 144 25.00 6.41 51.40
C GLU A 144 26.44 6.51 51.92
N GLN A 145 26.67 7.48 52.81
CA GLN A 145 27.99 7.92 53.25
C GLN A 145 28.91 8.26 52.06
N ILE A 146 29.75 7.32 51.62
CA ILE A 146 30.70 7.46 50.50
C ILE A 146 30.54 6.38 49.43
N GLN A 147 29.44 5.62 49.46
CA GLN A 147 29.20 4.59 48.46
C GLN A 147 27.81 4.73 47.86
N TRP A 148 27.73 4.50 46.56
CA TRP A 148 26.46 4.35 45.89
C TRP A 148 25.79 3.07 46.36
N THR A 149 24.49 3.13 46.67
CA THR A 149 23.73 1.98 47.19
C THR A 149 23.76 0.76 46.26
N GLN A 150 23.91 0.99 44.96
CA GLN A 150 23.86 -0.02 43.92
C GLN A 150 24.49 0.50 42.62
N THR A 151 24.78 -0.42 41.70
CA THR A 151 25.29 -0.10 40.35
C THR A 151 24.18 -0.34 39.33
N PRO A 152 23.72 0.69 38.59
CA PRO A 152 22.71 0.51 37.55
C PRO A 152 23.24 -0.35 36.40
N PRO A 153 22.40 -1.20 35.78
CA PRO A 153 22.78 -1.93 34.57
C PRO A 153 22.80 -1.01 33.34
N ASP A 154 23.57 -1.39 32.32
CA ASP A 154 23.56 -0.71 31.02
C ASP A 154 22.21 -0.85 30.31
N CYS A 155 21.73 0.24 29.70
CA CYS A 155 20.51 0.21 28.90
C CYS A 155 20.74 -0.61 27.62
N GLN A 156 19.81 -1.51 27.33
CA GLN A 156 19.84 -2.38 26.16
C GLN A 156 18.95 -1.79 25.06
N VAL A 157 19.31 -2.05 23.80
CA VAL A 157 18.50 -1.61 22.67
C VAL A 157 17.11 -2.25 22.73
N VAL A 158 16.08 -1.46 22.51
CA VAL A 158 14.70 -1.95 22.40
C VAL A 158 14.57 -2.82 21.15
N ASN A 159 14.00 -4.00 21.32
CA ASN A 159 13.64 -4.88 20.22
C ASN A 159 12.14 -4.80 19.98
N CYS A 160 11.75 -4.54 18.74
CA CYS A 160 10.36 -4.63 18.33
C CYS A 160 9.87 -6.07 18.24
N THR A 161 8.55 -6.22 18.15
CA THR A 161 7.91 -7.52 17.92
C THR A 161 8.55 -8.26 16.75
N THR A 162 8.80 -9.55 16.93
CA THR A 162 9.33 -10.43 15.87
C THR A 162 8.36 -10.56 14.69
N THR A 163 7.07 -10.42 14.96
CA THR A 163 6.03 -10.29 13.93
C THR A 163 6.10 -8.89 13.32
N GLN A 164 6.62 -8.82 12.10
CA GLN A 164 6.62 -7.61 11.26
C GLN A 164 5.23 -7.44 10.61
N PRO A 165 4.81 -6.20 10.30
CA PRO A 165 3.58 -5.95 9.55
C PRO A 165 3.60 -6.70 8.20
N SER A 166 2.45 -7.21 7.76
CA SER A 166 2.29 -7.73 6.41
C SER A 166 1.61 -6.68 5.53
N VAL A 167 2.05 -6.56 4.28
CA VAL A 167 1.42 -5.71 3.28
C VAL A 167 0.92 -6.60 2.14
N VAL A 168 -0.40 -6.68 1.96
CA VAL A 168 -1.03 -7.54 0.94
C VAL A 168 -0.65 -7.05 -0.47
N ASN A 169 -0.42 -7.98 -1.40
CA ASN A 169 0.01 -7.71 -2.79
C ASN A 169 1.36 -6.98 -2.91
N SER A 170 2.32 -7.36 -2.06
CA SER A 170 3.66 -6.75 -2.05
C SER A 170 4.76 -7.79 -1.82
N THR A 171 5.99 -7.40 -2.12
CA THR A 171 7.21 -8.06 -1.63
C THR A 171 7.77 -7.27 -0.45
N SER A 172 8.42 -7.95 0.49
CA SER A 172 9.06 -7.33 1.64
C SER A 172 10.54 -7.71 1.73
N VAL A 173 11.39 -6.74 2.03
CA VAL A 173 12.79 -7.00 2.42
C VAL A 173 12.88 -6.85 3.93
N GLN A 174 13.05 -7.99 4.61
CA GLN A 174 13.11 -8.02 6.07
C GLN A 174 14.35 -7.29 6.59
N GLY A 175 14.13 -6.43 7.59
CA GLY A 175 15.18 -5.87 8.43
C GLY A 175 15.34 -6.63 9.74
N GLY A 176 16.30 -6.19 10.56
CA GLY A 176 16.39 -6.61 11.96
C GLY A 176 15.20 -6.11 12.79
N ILE A 177 15.18 -6.48 14.07
CA ILE A 177 14.12 -6.10 15.02
C ILE A 177 14.55 -5.01 16.01
N ARG A 178 15.79 -4.51 15.92
CA ARG A 178 16.32 -3.50 16.85
C ARG A 178 15.72 -2.13 16.55
N TYR A 179 15.60 -1.27 17.55
CA TYR A 179 15.20 0.13 17.39
C TYR A 179 15.89 0.79 16.19
N GLY A 180 15.10 1.47 15.34
CA GLY A 180 15.56 2.10 14.11
C GLY A 180 15.72 1.16 12.90
N SER A 181 15.59 -0.16 13.08
CA SER A 181 15.52 -1.12 11.96
C SER A 181 14.31 -0.85 11.09
N ARG A 182 14.43 -1.13 9.79
CA ARG A 182 13.43 -0.80 8.77
C ARG A 182 13.10 -2.01 7.94
N VAL A 183 11.82 -2.19 7.63
CA VAL A 183 11.31 -3.19 6.68
C VAL A 183 10.70 -2.44 5.51
N ASN A 184 11.19 -2.72 4.31
CA ASN A 184 10.72 -2.09 3.08
C ASN A 184 9.71 -3.01 2.39
N TYR A 185 8.59 -2.44 1.97
CA TYR A 185 7.55 -3.10 1.21
C TYR A 185 7.42 -2.45 -0.16
N THR A 186 7.39 -3.28 -1.20
CA THR A 186 7.22 -2.84 -2.59
C THR A 186 6.02 -3.57 -3.17
N CYS A 187 5.01 -2.83 -3.61
CA CYS A 187 3.83 -3.40 -4.26
C CYS A 187 4.22 -4.22 -5.49
N TYR A 188 3.46 -5.27 -5.80
CA TYR A 188 3.65 -6.00 -7.04
C TYR A 188 3.46 -5.09 -8.26
N ASN A 189 4.03 -5.49 -9.40
CA ASN A 189 3.86 -4.72 -10.62
C ASN A 189 2.38 -4.62 -11.00
N GLY A 190 1.93 -3.43 -11.39
CA GLY A 190 0.51 -3.13 -11.60
C GLY A 190 -0.31 -2.80 -10.34
N TYR A 191 0.30 -2.81 -9.14
CA TYR A 191 -0.36 -2.43 -7.88
C TYR A 191 0.24 -1.15 -7.29
N GLN A 192 -0.52 -0.48 -6.43
CA GLN A 192 -0.13 0.73 -5.69
C GLN A 192 -0.81 0.78 -4.33
N LEU A 193 -0.33 1.61 -3.41
CA LEU A 193 -1.00 1.93 -2.15
C LEU A 193 -2.17 2.90 -2.40
N PRO A 194 -3.14 2.99 -1.47
CA PRO A 194 -4.27 3.93 -1.57
C PRO A 194 -3.89 5.42 -1.75
N ASN A 195 -2.65 5.79 -1.43
CA ASN A 195 -2.11 7.14 -1.63
C ASN A 195 -1.34 7.30 -2.96
N GLY A 196 -1.38 6.31 -3.85
CA GLY A 196 -0.67 6.28 -5.14
C GLY A 196 0.81 5.89 -5.07
N ALA A 197 1.39 5.71 -3.88
CA ALA A 197 2.78 5.28 -3.76
C ALA A 197 2.95 3.78 -4.09
N VAL A 198 4.12 3.37 -4.60
CA VAL A 198 4.42 1.97 -4.94
C VAL A 198 5.28 1.25 -3.90
N PHE A 199 5.73 1.97 -2.87
CA PHE A 199 6.51 1.44 -1.76
C PHE A 199 6.11 2.10 -0.44
N THR A 200 6.30 1.38 0.66
CA THR A 200 6.17 1.90 2.03
C THR A 200 7.22 1.24 2.93
N GLN A 201 7.47 1.81 4.09
CA GLN A 201 8.44 1.29 5.04
C GLN A 201 7.88 1.39 6.46
N SER A 202 8.02 0.31 7.22
CA SER A 202 7.79 0.34 8.67
C SER A 202 9.12 0.40 9.41
N THR A 203 9.18 1.18 10.47
CA THR A 203 10.37 1.39 11.31
C THR A 203 10.12 0.92 12.72
N CYS A 204 11.08 0.22 13.32
CA CYS A 204 11.00 -0.19 14.72
C CYS A 204 11.14 1.02 15.65
N GLN A 205 10.12 1.26 16.47
CA GLN A 205 9.98 2.43 17.34
C GLN A 205 10.48 2.16 18.76
N ALA A 206 10.64 3.22 19.55
CA ALA A 206 11.18 3.14 20.91
C ALA A 206 10.25 2.44 21.92
N ASP A 207 8.96 2.28 21.58
CA ASP A 207 7.97 1.55 22.37
C ASP A 207 7.95 0.03 22.07
N GLY A 208 8.86 -0.45 21.21
CA GLY A 208 8.91 -1.86 20.81
C GLY A 208 7.86 -2.25 19.77
N THR A 209 7.21 -1.28 19.12
CA THR A 209 6.25 -1.52 18.04
C THR A 209 6.80 -1.07 16.68
N TRP A 210 6.26 -1.67 15.62
CA TRP A 210 6.52 -1.27 14.25
C TRP A 210 5.62 -0.08 13.88
N SER A 211 6.19 0.94 13.24
CA SER A 211 5.44 2.14 12.87
C SER A 211 4.27 1.82 11.94
N ASN A 212 3.16 2.53 12.14
CA ASN A 212 1.95 2.37 11.33
C ASN A 212 2.22 2.65 9.84
N ILE A 213 1.69 1.79 8.98
CA ILE A 213 1.78 1.87 7.52
C ILE A 213 0.45 1.44 6.88
N LEU A 214 0.24 1.77 5.61
CA LEU A 214 -0.82 1.17 4.80
C LEU A 214 -0.48 -0.29 4.49
N VAL A 215 -1.41 -1.20 4.77
CA VAL A 215 -1.18 -2.67 4.78
C VAL A 215 -1.72 -3.42 3.57
N HIS A 216 -2.15 -2.72 2.53
CA HIS A 216 -2.61 -3.36 1.29
C HIS A 216 -2.27 -2.52 0.07
N CYS A 217 -1.82 -3.17 -1.00
CA CYS A 217 -1.74 -2.60 -2.32
C CYS A 217 -2.99 -2.98 -3.15
N GLU A 218 -3.56 -2.00 -3.83
CA GLU A 218 -4.68 -2.11 -4.76
C GLU A 218 -4.19 -2.08 -6.22
N PRO A 219 -4.90 -2.72 -7.16
CA PRO A 219 -4.52 -2.67 -8.56
C PRO A 219 -4.68 -1.26 -9.12
N LYS A 220 -3.76 -0.82 -9.98
CA LYS A 220 -3.83 0.50 -10.63
C LYS A 220 -4.98 0.55 -11.63
N HIS A 221 -5.51 1.74 -11.86
CA HIS A 221 -6.58 1.99 -12.83
C HIS A 221 -6.03 2.60 -14.12
N CYS A 222 -6.46 2.09 -15.29
CA CYS A 222 -6.16 2.67 -16.60
C CYS A 222 -6.99 3.93 -16.94
N GLY A 223 -7.79 4.42 -16.00
CA GLY A 223 -8.70 5.55 -16.20
C GLY A 223 -10.01 5.13 -16.86
N SER A 224 -10.59 6.04 -17.64
CA SER A 224 -11.85 5.77 -18.34
C SER A 224 -11.63 4.79 -19.49
N ARG A 225 -12.64 3.95 -19.75
CA ARG A 225 -12.65 3.03 -20.89
C ARG A 225 -12.56 3.84 -22.21
N PRO A 226 -11.75 3.44 -23.19
CA PRO A 226 -11.74 4.08 -24.50
C PRO A 226 -13.13 3.98 -25.16
N SER A 227 -13.58 5.01 -25.87
CA SER A 227 -14.88 4.98 -26.54
C SER A 227 -14.71 4.63 -28.02
N VAL A 228 -15.49 3.65 -28.51
CA VAL A 228 -15.56 3.32 -29.95
C VAL A 228 -16.94 3.71 -30.47
N THR A 229 -16.98 4.55 -31.51
CA THR A 229 -18.25 4.99 -32.12
C THR A 229 -18.86 3.85 -32.94
N ASN A 230 -20.19 3.73 -32.89
CA ASN A 230 -20.94 2.68 -33.58
C ASN A 230 -20.50 1.26 -33.20
N ALA A 231 -20.16 1.04 -31.93
CA ALA A 231 -19.85 -0.27 -31.39
C ALA A 231 -20.60 -0.52 -30.08
N LEU A 232 -20.84 -1.78 -29.76
CA LEU A 232 -21.27 -2.23 -28.44
C LEU A 232 -20.10 -2.86 -27.67
N VAL A 233 -20.16 -2.77 -26.34
CA VAL A 233 -19.22 -3.46 -25.45
C VAL A 233 -19.75 -4.87 -25.22
N VAL A 234 -19.02 -5.88 -25.67
CA VAL A 234 -19.40 -7.31 -25.53
C VAL A 234 -18.70 -7.99 -24.35
N LEU A 235 -17.56 -7.45 -23.89
CA LEU A 235 -16.86 -7.86 -22.67
C LEU A 235 -16.38 -6.63 -21.92
N ASP A 236 -16.60 -6.59 -20.61
CA ASP A 236 -16.13 -5.53 -19.73
C ASP A 236 -15.67 -6.11 -18.38
N GLU A 237 -14.36 -6.30 -18.25
CA GLU A 237 -13.73 -6.78 -17.01
C GLU A 237 -13.33 -5.63 -16.07
N GLY A 238 -13.80 -4.40 -16.32
CA GLY A 238 -13.46 -3.21 -15.56
C GLY A 238 -12.26 -2.44 -16.13
N THR A 239 -11.64 -1.60 -15.29
CA THR A 239 -10.62 -0.62 -15.73
C THR A 239 -9.32 -0.72 -14.93
N VAL A 240 -9.06 -1.86 -14.31
CA VAL A 240 -7.84 -2.10 -13.53
C VAL A 240 -6.82 -2.88 -14.36
N VAL A 241 -5.55 -2.91 -13.92
CA VAL A 241 -4.51 -3.66 -14.62
C VAL A 241 -4.95 -5.08 -14.95
N THR A 242 -4.58 -5.57 -16.14
CA THR A 242 -4.99 -6.86 -16.72
C THR A 242 -6.46 -6.98 -17.15
N SER A 243 -7.34 -6.02 -16.82
CA SER A 243 -8.72 -6.00 -17.34
C SER A 243 -8.72 -5.88 -18.85
N ARG A 244 -9.59 -6.66 -19.50
CA ARG A 244 -9.85 -6.60 -20.94
C ARG A 244 -11.25 -6.06 -21.24
N ILE A 245 -11.33 -5.27 -22.31
CA ILE A 245 -12.58 -4.82 -22.90
C ILE A 245 -12.60 -5.23 -24.37
N SER A 246 -13.72 -5.78 -24.80
CA SER A 246 -13.94 -6.16 -26.21
C SER A 246 -15.11 -5.35 -26.76
N TYR A 247 -14.85 -4.66 -27.87
CA TYR A 247 -15.81 -3.88 -28.63
C TYR A 247 -16.20 -4.66 -29.88
N HIS A 248 -17.48 -4.68 -30.19
CA HIS A 248 -18.00 -5.25 -31.41
C HIS A 248 -18.76 -4.17 -32.17
N CYS A 249 -18.36 -3.89 -33.41
CA CYS A 249 -19.04 -2.93 -34.26
C CYS A 249 -20.53 -3.26 -34.38
N ASN A 250 -21.36 -2.22 -34.30
CA ASN A 250 -22.81 -2.32 -34.45
C ASN A 250 -23.15 -2.95 -35.82
N PRO A 251 -24.33 -3.58 -35.93
CA PRO A 251 -24.81 -4.11 -37.20
C PRO A 251 -24.79 -3.06 -38.30
N GLY A 252 -24.15 -3.40 -39.41
CA GLY A 252 -23.95 -2.49 -40.54
C GLY A 252 -22.73 -1.61 -40.46
N TYR A 253 -21.87 -1.81 -39.46
CA TYR A 253 -20.58 -1.14 -39.36
C TYR A 253 -19.45 -2.17 -39.29
N GLN A 254 -18.28 -1.79 -39.80
CA GLN A 254 -17.02 -2.54 -39.70
C GLN A 254 -15.88 -1.62 -39.29
N ILE A 255 -14.77 -2.20 -38.81
CA ILE A 255 -13.57 -1.45 -38.42
C ILE A 255 -13.07 -0.65 -39.63
N GLU A 256 -12.83 0.65 -39.46
CA GLU A 256 -12.30 1.47 -40.55
C GLU A 256 -11.00 0.88 -41.12
N GLY A 257 -10.96 0.65 -42.45
CA GLY A 257 -9.80 0.06 -43.12
C GLY A 257 -9.61 -1.45 -42.96
N SER A 258 -10.56 -2.17 -42.37
CA SER A 258 -10.52 -3.62 -42.14
C SER A 258 -11.90 -4.27 -42.36
N ASP A 259 -11.93 -5.56 -42.70
CA ASP A 259 -13.16 -6.37 -42.72
C ASP A 259 -13.50 -6.93 -41.32
N GLY A 260 -12.69 -6.60 -40.30
CA GLY A 260 -12.90 -7.00 -38.92
C GLY A 260 -14.08 -6.27 -38.26
N LEU A 261 -14.66 -6.92 -37.25
CA LEU A 261 -15.82 -6.41 -36.51
C LEU A 261 -15.55 -6.28 -35.01
N VAL A 262 -14.49 -6.92 -34.50
CA VAL A 262 -14.16 -6.94 -33.07
C VAL A 262 -12.80 -6.30 -32.82
N GLN A 263 -12.73 -5.43 -31.82
CA GLN A 263 -11.51 -4.80 -31.33
C GLN A 263 -11.37 -5.06 -29.83
N GLU A 264 -10.17 -5.42 -29.38
CA GLU A 264 -9.89 -5.66 -27.97
C GLU A 264 -8.85 -4.67 -27.44
N VAL A 265 -9.07 -4.21 -26.22
CA VAL A 265 -8.13 -3.36 -25.49
C VAL A 265 -7.89 -3.96 -24.11
N THR A 266 -6.64 -3.93 -23.66
CA THR A 266 -6.22 -4.50 -22.37
C THR A 266 -5.52 -3.43 -21.56
N CYS A 267 -5.85 -3.35 -20.27
CA CYS A 267 -5.18 -2.47 -19.33
C CYS A 267 -3.81 -3.04 -18.95
N SER A 268 -2.74 -2.33 -19.31
CA SER A 268 -1.36 -2.76 -19.06
C SER A 268 -0.98 -2.67 -17.57
N LEU A 269 0.13 -3.30 -17.18
CA LEU A 269 0.70 -3.17 -15.83
C LEU A 269 1.21 -1.75 -15.52
N GLU A 270 1.35 -0.90 -16.55
CA GLU A 270 1.76 0.50 -16.43
C GLU A 270 0.56 1.43 -16.21
N ALA A 271 -0.64 0.86 -16.03
CA ALA A 271 -1.89 1.60 -15.87
C ALA A 271 -2.25 2.44 -17.11
N GLN A 272 -1.97 1.90 -18.30
CA GLN A 272 -2.39 2.47 -19.57
C GLN A 272 -3.09 1.43 -20.42
N TRP A 273 -4.13 1.83 -21.15
CA TRP A 273 -4.69 0.99 -22.20
C TRP A 273 -3.61 0.73 -23.26
N ASN A 274 -3.48 -0.52 -23.70
CA ASN A 274 -2.48 -0.91 -24.71
C ASN A 274 -2.62 -0.13 -26.04
N THR A 275 -3.82 0.35 -26.34
CA THR A 275 -4.08 1.36 -27.36
C THR A 275 -5.24 2.25 -26.92
N THR A 276 -5.16 3.54 -27.26
CA THR A 276 -6.29 4.47 -27.18
C THR A 276 -6.78 4.89 -28.56
N GLU A 277 -6.10 4.45 -29.61
CA GLU A 277 -6.42 4.70 -31.02
C GLU A 277 -7.24 3.54 -31.58
N LEU A 278 -8.35 3.21 -30.91
CA LEU A 278 -9.29 2.24 -31.47
C LEU A 278 -9.96 2.88 -32.69
N GLU A 279 -9.94 2.18 -33.81
CA GLU A 279 -10.58 2.65 -35.03
C GLU A 279 -12.09 2.71 -34.85
N ASN A 280 -12.72 3.75 -35.37
CA ASN A 280 -14.18 3.83 -35.31
C ASN A 280 -14.82 2.80 -36.23
N CYS A 281 -16.01 2.34 -35.86
CA CYS A 281 -16.80 1.51 -36.74
C CYS A 281 -17.50 2.41 -37.78
N THR A 282 -17.24 2.12 -39.06
CA THR A 282 -17.73 2.84 -40.25
C THR A 282 -18.69 1.96 -41.04
N GLU A 283 -19.58 2.53 -41.84
CA GLU A 283 -20.62 1.78 -42.54
C GLU A 283 -20.02 0.65 -43.41
N ALA A 284 -20.53 -0.56 -43.22
CA ALA A 284 -20.13 -1.72 -43.99
C ALA A 284 -20.70 -1.62 -45.42
N PRO A 285 -19.88 -1.80 -46.47
CA PRO A 285 -20.26 -1.44 -47.85
C PRO A 285 -21.42 -2.28 -48.42
N THR A 286 -21.69 -3.45 -47.85
CA THR A 286 -22.74 -4.35 -48.32
C THR A 286 -23.97 -4.34 -47.43
N PHE A 287 -23.94 -3.76 -46.23
CA PHE A 287 -25.11 -3.79 -45.34
C PHE A 287 -26.18 -2.78 -45.79
N VAL A 288 -27.42 -3.25 -45.89
CA VAL A 288 -28.56 -2.44 -46.36
C VAL A 288 -29.39 -1.93 -45.18
N GLY A 289 -29.59 -2.77 -44.17
CA GLY A 289 -30.42 -2.42 -43.03
C GLY A 289 -30.97 -3.63 -42.27
N CYS A 290 -31.65 -3.33 -41.17
CA CYS A 290 -32.37 -4.30 -40.36
C CYS A 290 -33.87 -4.23 -40.71
N VAL A 291 -34.50 -5.36 -41.03
CA VAL A 291 -35.95 -5.43 -41.36
C VAL A 291 -36.67 -6.41 -40.46
N LEU A 292 -37.95 -6.17 -40.18
CA LEU A 292 -38.77 -7.17 -39.48
C LEU A 292 -38.89 -8.46 -40.31
N SER A 293 -38.82 -9.63 -39.67
CA SER A 293 -38.85 -10.93 -40.37
C SER A 293 -40.11 -11.15 -41.22
N ASN A 294 -41.23 -10.51 -40.89
CA ASN A 294 -42.47 -10.55 -41.67
C ASN A 294 -42.48 -9.62 -42.90
N GLY A 295 -41.50 -8.72 -43.00
CA GLY A 295 -41.25 -7.87 -44.17
C GLY A 295 -40.12 -8.40 -45.05
N GLY A 296 -39.81 -9.69 -44.92
CA GLY A 296 -38.58 -10.37 -45.37
C GLY A 296 -38.20 -10.22 -46.85
N LEU A 297 -37.23 -11.02 -47.27
CA LEU A 297 -36.72 -10.99 -48.63
C LEU A 297 -37.71 -11.63 -49.60
N HIS A 298 -38.09 -10.89 -50.64
CA HIS A 298 -39.03 -11.35 -51.68
C HIS A 298 -38.28 -11.71 -52.97
N GLY A 299 -38.70 -12.79 -53.63
CA GLY A 299 -38.15 -13.30 -54.89
C GLY A 299 -39.21 -13.97 -55.77
N THR A 300 -38.89 -14.20 -57.04
CA THR A 300 -39.82 -14.68 -58.08
C THR A 300 -39.95 -16.22 -58.14
N GLY A 301 -39.31 -16.90 -57.19
CA GLY A 301 -39.59 -18.27 -56.80
C GLY A 301 -39.62 -18.31 -55.27
N ALA A 302 -40.25 -19.33 -54.70
CA ALA A 302 -40.32 -19.54 -53.25
C ALA A 302 -38.98 -19.20 -52.60
N THR A 303 -39.01 -18.41 -51.52
CA THR A 303 -37.88 -18.15 -50.64
C THR A 303 -37.16 -19.47 -50.41
N GLN A 304 -36.05 -19.71 -51.11
CA GLN A 304 -35.25 -20.89 -50.89
C GLN A 304 -34.47 -20.59 -49.63
N SER A 305 -34.92 -21.15 -48.49
CA SER A 305 -33.96 -21.60 -47.49
C SER A 305 -33.03 -22.55 -48.22
N LEU A 306 -31.87 -22.06 -48.64
CA LEU A 306 -30.87 -22.89 -49.29
C LEU A 306 -30.38 -23.88 -48.23
N ALA A 307 -30.97 -25.07 -48.25
CA ALA A 307 -30.59 -26.20 -47.41
C ALA A 307 -29.20 -26.67 -47.86
N GLY A 308 -28.15 -26.02 -47.37
CA GLY A 308 -26.78 -26.32 -47.76
C GLY A 308 -25.68 -25.52 -47.06
N ILE A 309 -25.98 -24.34 -46.49
CA ILE A 309 -24.98 -23.58 -45.74
C ILE A 309 -24.89 -24.15 -44.31
N GLN A 310 -23.77 -24.78 -43.99
CA GLN A 310 -23.53 -25.25 -42.62
C GLN A 310 -23.32 -24.07 -41.68
N GLN A 311 -24.06 -24.05 -40.57
CA GLN A 311 -24.12 -22.94 -39.60
C GLN A 311 -22.80 -22.73 -38.83
N ALA A 312 -21.90 -23.70 -38.79
CA ALA A 312 -20.72 -23.72 -37.92
C ALA A 312 -19.44 -23.14 -38.53
N GLU A 313 -19.53 -22.22 -39.50
CA GLU A 313 -18.35 -21.62 -40.12
C GLU A 313 -18.14 -20.15 -39.73
N ASN A 314 -16.88 -19.77 -39.54
CA ASN A 314 -16.45 -18.42 -39.12
C ASN A 314 -16.65 -17.32 -40.17
N ASN A 315 -17.52 -17.58 -41.14
CA ASN A 315 -17.81 -16.63 -42.20
C ASN A 315 -19.24 -16.77 -42.73
N TYR A 316 -20.16 -17.18 -41.86
CA TYR A 316 -21.53 -17.52 -42.23
C TYR A 316 -22.25 -16.40 -43.01
N THR A 317 -22.03 -15.14 -42.64
CA THR A 317 -22.57 -13.96 -43.32
C THR A 317 -22.06 -13.85 -44.75
N GLN A 318 -20.74 -13.88 -44.98
CA GLN A 318 -20.21 -13.80 -46.34
C GLN A 318 -20.54 -15.03 -47.18
N ARG A 319 -20.69 -16.21 -46.56
CA ARG A 319 -21.19 -17.39 -47.26
C ARG A 319 -22.63 -17.22 -47.72
N CYS A 320 -23.50 -16.70 -46.86
CA CYS A 320 -24.87 -16.37 -47.25
C CYS A 320 -24.90 -15.35 -48.40
N ILE A 321 -24.10 -14.28 -48.31
CA ILE A 321 -23.94 -13.28 -49.38
C ILE A 321 -23.45 -13.93 -50.68
N SER A 322 -22.39 -14.73 -50.62
CA SER A 322 -21.77 -15.38 -51.78
C SER A 322 -22.67 -16.42 -52.43
N GLU A 323 -23.46 -17.15 -51.63
CA GLU A 323 -24.40 -18.15 -52.12
C GLU A 323 -25.59 -17.48 -52.81
N CYS A 324 -26.17 -16.44 -52.20
CA CYS A 324 -27.23 -15.66 -52.83
C CYS A 324 -26.73 -14.99 -54.13
N LYS A 325 -25.49 -14.50 -54.15
CA LYS A 325 -24.81 -13.98 -55.35
C LYS A 325 -24.73 -15.02 -56.47
N GLN A 326 -24.22 -16.21 -56.17
CA GLN A 326 -24.09 -17.32 -57.13
C GLN A 326 -25.44 -17.76 -57.71
N ASN A 327 -26.50 -17.69 -56.90
CA ASN A 327 -27.86 -18.02 -57.32
C ASN A 327 -28.59 -16.83 -58.00
N GLY A 328 -27.91 -15.70 -58.23
CA GLY A 328 -28.44 -14.56 -59.00
C GLY A 328 -29.41 -13.67 -58.21
N TYR A 329 -29.34 -13.66 -56.88
CA TYR A 329 -30.12 -12.77 -56.02
C TYR A 329 -29.36 -11.50 -55.66
N ALA A 330 -30.03 -10.34 -55.71
CA ALA A 330 -29.44 -9.06 -55.38
C ALA A 330 -29.20 -8.85 -53.86
N LEU A 331 -29.91 -9.62 -53.03
CA LEU A 331 -29.91 -9.48 -51.58
C LEU A 331 -29.75 -10.83 -50.89
N ALA A 332 -29.01 -10.80 -49.78
CA ALA A 332 -28.90 -11.87 -48.81
C ALA A 332 -29.44 -11.39 -47.46
N GLY A 333 -30.10 -12.26 -46.71
CA GLY A 333 -30.73 -11.96 -45.44
C GLY A 333 -30.37 -13.00 -44.41
N LEU A 334 -29.91 -12.55 -43.26
CA LEU A 334 -29.59 -13.41 -42.13
C LEU A 334 -30.57 -13.13 -40.99
N SER A 335 -31.21 -14.17 -40.49
CA SER A 335 -32.24 -14.07 -39.45
C SER A 335 -32.06 -15.17 -38.41
N GLU A 336 -32.56 -14.91 -37.20
CA GLU A 336 -32.61 -15.88 -36.10
C GLU A 336 -31.26 -16.56 -35.80
N GLY A 337 -30.15 -15.84 -36.03
CA GLY A 337 -28.81 -16.32 -35.72
C GLY A 337 -28.26 -17.36 -36.72
N SER A 338 -29.10 -17.99 -37.54
CA SER A 338 -28.70 -19.21 -38.26
C SER A 338 -29.44 -19.48 -39.56
N THR A 339 -30.30 -18.55 -39.98
CA THR A 339 -31.15 -18.70 -41.17
C THR A 339 -30.71 -17.74 -42.26
N CYS A 340 -30.21 -18.28 -43.37
CA CYS A 340 -29.89 -17.55 -44.59
C CYS A 340 -31.07 -17.57 -45.58
N GLN A 341 -31.40 -16.41 -46.13
CA GLN A 341 -32.48 -16.19 -47.09
C GLN A 341 -31.97 -15.34 -48.26
N CYS A 342 -32.36 -15.64 -49.49
CA CYS A 342 -32.02 -14.84 -50.67
C CYS A 342 -33.27 -14.16 -51.24
N GLY A 343 -33.10 -12.95 -51.79
CA GLY A 343 -34.19 -12.24 -52.46
C GLY A 343 -33.71 -11.15 -53.41
N GLN A 344 -34.67 -10.56 -54.12
CA GLN A 344 -34.44 -9.45 -55.04
C GLN A 344 -34.87 -8.11 -54.43
N THR A 345 -35.90 -8.13 -53.58
CA THR A 345 -36.44 -6.94 -52.92
C THR A 345 -36.74 -7.20 -51.45
N TYR A 346 -36.94 -6.14 -50.69
CA TYR A 346 -37.38 -6.16 -49.29
C TYR A 346 -38.37 -5.02 -49.04
N SER A 347 -39.15 -5.11 -47.97
CA SER A 347 -40.12 -4.07 -47.64
C SER A 347 -39.46 -2.87 -46.94
N THR A 348 -39.36 -1.73 -47.64
CA THR A 348 -38.76 -0.50 -47.08
C THR A 348 -39.58 0.09 -45.92
N SER A 349 -40.89 -0.16 -45.86
CA SER A 349 -41.76 0.26 -44.76
C SER A 349 -41.58 -0.57 -43.48
N LYS A 350 -40.72 -1.60 -43.53
CA LYS A 350 -40.42 -2.51 -42.40
C LYS A 350 -38.96 -2.41 -41.94
N ILE A 351 -38.22 -1.41 -42.42
CA ILE A 351 -36.88 -1.08 -41.91
C ILE A 351 -37.02 -0.60 -40.47
N VAL A 352 -36.16 -1.11 -39.61
CA VAL A 352 -36.06 -0.75 -38.19
C VAL A 352 -34.63 -0.35 -37.87
N ASP A 353 -34.43 0.19 -36.68
CA ASP A 353 -33.11 0.59 -36.17
C ASP A 353 -32.12 -0.58 -36.28
N THR A 354 -30.96 -0.31 -36.88
CA THR A 354 -29.91 -1.30 -37.16
C THR A 354 -29.33 -1.90 -35.88
N ALA A 355 -29.32 -1.15 -34.77
CA ALA A 355 -28.91 -1.63 -33.46
C ALA A 355 -29.77 -2.79 -32.94
N THR A 356 -30.95 -3.01 -33.52
CA THR A 356 -31.84 -4.10 -33.13
C THR A 356 -31.56 -5.43 -33.85
N CYS A 357 -30.67 -5.44 -34.85
CA CYS A 357 -30.14 -6.63 -35.50
C CYS A 357 -28.81 -7.08 -34.84
N ASN A 358 -28.80 -7.14 -33.51
CA ASN A 358 -27.65 -7.43 -32.66
C ASN A 358 -27.55 -8.89 -32.23
N LEU A 359 -28.10 -9.84 -32.99
CA LEU A 359 -27.97 -11.26 -32.69
C LEU A 359 -26.73 -11.82 -33.40
N PRO A 360 -25.71 -12.29 -32.69
CA PRO A 360 -24.55 -12.93 -33.31
C PRO A 360 -24.95 -14.23 -34.01
N CYS A 361 -24.18 -14.62 -35.01
CA CYS A 361 -24.39 -15.86 -35.74
C CYS A 361 -24.15 -17.10 -34.84
N SER A 362 -25.07 -18.07 -34.92
CA SER A 362 -24.99 -19.34 -34.20
C SER A 362 -24.02 -20.27 -34.92
N GLY A 363 -22.95 -20.72 -34.27
CA GLY A 363 -21.92 -21.54 -34.91
C GLY A 363 -20.49 -21.32 -34.47
N GLY A 364 -20.25 -20.41 -33.52
CA GLY A 364 -18.94 -20.18 -32.90
C GLY A 364 -18.27 -18.87 -33.32
N ASP A 365 -18.73 -18.23 -34.39
CA ASP A 365 -18.25 -16.92 -34.79
C ASP A 365 -19.17 -15.81 -34.31
N THR A 366 -18.81 -15.28 -33.15
CA THR A 366 -19.46 -14.13 -32.52
C THR A 366 -19.13 -12.82 -33.21
N THR A 367 -18.30 -12.81 -34.26
CA THR A 367 -17.89 -11.55 -34.91
C THR A 367 -18.92 -11.05 -35.92
N GLN A 368 -19.93 -11.85 -36.31
CA GLN A 368 -20.89 -11.49 -37.36
C GLN A 368 -22.33 -11.35 -36.85
N TRP A 369 -23.12 -10.49 -37.50
CA TRP A 369 -24.53 -10.25 -37.17
C TRP A 369 -25.48 -11.06 -38.05
N CYS A 370 -26.33 -11.86 -37.42
CA CYS A 370 -27.31 -12.72 -38.06
C CYS A 370 -28.75 -12.30 -37.73
N GLY A 371 -29.03 -11.00 -37.84
CA GLY A 371 -30.34 -10.41 -37.60
C GLY A 371 -30.60 -10.11 -36.13
N GLY A 372 -31.85 -10.26 -35.71
CA GLY A 372 -32.29 -10.03 -34.34
C GLY A 372 -33.53 -10.87 -34.04
N THR A 373 -34.03 -10.86 -32.80
CA THR A 373 -35.29 -11.54 -32.49
C THR A 373 -36.42 -10.96 -33.35
N GLY A 374 -36.94 -11.77 -34.29
CA GLY A 374 -37.95 -11.37 -35.26
C GLY A 374 -37.46 -10.35 -36.31
N LYS A 375 -36.15 -10.29 -36.56
CA LYS A 375 -35.54 -9.37 -37.52
C LYS A 375 -34.51 -10.05 -38.41
N THR A 376 -34.39 -9.55 -39.63
CA THR A 376 -33.45 -10.02 -40.65
C THR A 376 -32.45 -8.90 -40.95
N ALA A 377 -31.16 -9.19 -40.84
CA ALA A 377 -30.08 -8.35 -41.32
C ALA A 377 -29.93 -8.54 -42.83
N VAL A 378 -30.03 -7.46 -43.60
CA VAL A 378 -30.04 -7.52 -45.07
C VAL A 378 -28.73 -6.97 -45.64
N TYR A 379 -28.15 -7.70 -46.59
CA TYR A 379 -26.90 -7.40 -47.26
C TYR A 379 -27.07 -7.42 -48.78
N ARG A 380 -26.32 -6.58 -49.49
CA ARG A 380 -26.16 -6.62 -50.94
C ARG A 380 -25.15 -7.69 -51.33
N THR A 381 -25.39 -8.31 -52.49
CA THR A 381 -24.51 -9.34 -53.06
C THR A 381 -23.56 -8.81 -54.14
N ASP A 382 -23.52 -7.49 -54.35
CA ASP A 382 -22.85 -6.77 -55.45
C ASP A 382 -23.34 -7.12 -56.85
N THR A 383 -24.40 -7.92 -56.97
CA THR A 383 -25.10 -8.15 -58.24
C THR A 383 -25.86 -6.87 -58.58
N PHE A 384 -25.32 -6.05 -59.49
CA PHE A 384 -26.03 -4.87 -60.02
C PHE A 384 -27.22 -5.32 -60.87
N CYS A 385 -28.37 -5.55 -60.23
CA CYS A 385 -29.66 -5.61 -60.90
C CYS A 385 -30.32 -4.23 -60.67
N PRO A 386 -30.69 -3.48 -61.72
CA PRO A 386 -31.31 -2.17 -61.54
C PRO A 386 -32.62 -2.35 -60.75
N MET A 387 -32.65 -1.82 -59.53
CA MET A 387 -33.83 -1.87 -58.67
C MET A 387 -34.96 -1.08 -59.36
N LEU A 388 -35.98 -1.76 -59.87
CA LEU A 388 -37.25 -1.09 -60.17
C LEU A 388 -38.07 -1.02 -58.88
N PRO A 389 -38.47 0.17 -58.42
CA PRO A 389 -39.45 0.31 -57.34
C PRO A 389 -40.73 -0.40 -57.73
N VAL A 390 -41.34 -1.14 -56.80
CA VAL A 390 -42.65 -1.76 -57.01
C VAL A 390 -43.67 -0.64 -57.24
N GLY A 391 -44.04 -0.42 -58.51
CA GLY A 391 -45.01 0.59 -58.95
C GLY A 391 -44.61 1.45 -60.15
N SER A 392 -43.41 1.35 -60.72
CA SER A 392 -43.02 2.17 -61.89
C SER A 392 -43.29 1.47 -63.23
N THR A 393 -44.11 2.07 -64.08
CA THR A 393 -44.34 1.68 -65.50
C THR A 393 -43.25 2.21 -66.44
N ALA A 394 -42.01 2.35 -65.96
CA ALA A 394 -40.93 2.90 -66.76
C ALA A 394 -40.29 1.80 -67.63
N THR A 395 -40.55 1.87 -68.93
CA THR A 395 -39.79 1.14 -69.95
C THR A 395 -38.34 1.66 -69.98
N VAL A 396 -37.39 0.83 -69.53
CA VAL A 396 -35.96 1.13 -69.66
C VAL A 396 -35.52 0.78 -71.08
N ASN A 397 -35.08 1.81 -71.80
CA ASN A 397 -34.59 1.72 -73.16
C ASN A 397 -33.08 1.45 -73.15
N THR A 398 -32.68 0.19 -72.96
CA THR A 398 -31.32 -0.26 -73.27
C THR A 398 -31.37 -1.73 -73.68
N THR A 399 -31.14 -1.94 -74.97
CA THR A 399 -30.87 -3.21 -75.67
C THR A 399 -30.59 -4.44 -74.78
N GLN A 400 -31.64 -5.14 -74.39
CA GLN A 400 -31.61 -6.51 -73.87
C GLN A 400 -32.40 -7.40 -74.84
N ARG A 401 -31.74 -8.43 -75.38
CA ARG A 401 -32.42 -9.56 -76.00
C ARG A 401 -33.01 -10.43 -74.87
N LEU A 402 -34.29 -10.24 -74.60
CA LEU A 402 -35.13 -11.28 -73.99
C LEU A 402 -35.43 -12.31 -75.08
N ALA A 403 -35.02 -13.57 -74.87
CA ALA A 403 -35.58 -14.70 -75.58
C ALA A 403 -36.33 -15.53 -74.53
N GLY A 404 -37.66 -15.39 -74.51
CA GLY A 404 -38.52 -16.07 -73.56
C GLY A 404 -38.90 -17.48 -73.98
N THR A 405 -39.40 -18.25 -73.03
CA THR A 405 -40.71 -18.92 -73.11
C THR A 405 -41.29 -19.08 -71.70
N GLY A 406 -42.55 -18.67 -71.50
CA GLY A 406 -43.37 -19.01 -70.33
C GLY A 406 -43.32 -18.05 -69.14
N GLU A 407 -44.47 -17.42 -68.87
CA GLU A 407 -44.90 -16.64 -67.69
C GLU A 407 -43.90 -16.36 -66.54
N GLY A 408 -43.61 -15.06 -66.32
CA GLY A 408 -43.46 -14.52 -64.96
C GLY A 408 -42.06 -14.47 -64.32
N VAL A 409 -41.30 -13.44 -64.72
CA VAL A 409 -40.21 -12.75 -63.96
C VAL A 409 -38.84 -13.46 -63.85
N GLY A 410 -37.85 -12.87 -64.52
CA GLY A 410 -36.53 -13.45 -64.80
C GLY A 410 -35.53 -13.48 -63.65
N LYS A 411 -34.59 -14.43 -63.74
CA LYS A 411 -33.35 -14.51 -62.97
C LYS A 411 -32.40 -13.39 -63.40
N CYS A 412 -31.60 -12.81 -62.48
CA CYS A 412 -30.52 -11.90 -62.87
C CYS A 412 -29.53 -12.70 -63.74
N ILE A 413 -29.39 -12.33 -65.01
CA ILE A 413 -28.38 -12.88 -65.90
C ILE A 413 -27.09 -12.14 -65.59
N GLU A 414 -26.02 -12.89 -65.37
CA GLU A 414 -24.66 -12.42 -65.14
C GLU A 414 -24.30 -11.32 -66.16
N CYS A 415 -24.13 -10.07 -65.69
CA CYS A 415 -23.51 -9.04 -66.50
C CYS A 415 -22.01 -9.31 -66.51
N GLU A 416 -21.51 -9.93 -67.58
CA GLU A 416 -20.08 -10.08 -67.81
C GLU A 416 -19.36 -8.73 -67.59
N LYS A 417 -18.29 -8.78 -66.79
CA LYS A 417 -17.41 -7.66 -66.49
C LYS A 417 -16.99 -6.92 -67.77
N LYS A 418 -17.48 -5.69 -67.96
CA LYS A 418 -16.69 -4.66 -68.66
C LYS A 418 -16.02 -3.78 -67.63
N ASN A 419 -14.85 -4.22 -67.17
CA ASN A 419 -13.82 -3.27 -66.76
C ASN A 419 -13.43 -2.45 -68.00
N ARG A 420 -14.02 -1.28 -68.17
CA ARG A 420 -13.36 -0.15 -68.82
C ARG A 420 -13.38 1.00 -67.85
N ILE A 421 -12.20 1.28 -67.31
CA ILE A 421 -11.83 2.59 -66.79
C ILE A 421 -12.12 3.60 -67.90
N PRO A 422 -12.90 4.67 -67.67
CA PRO A 422 -12.94 5.79 -68.60
C PRO A 422 -11.66 6.60 -68.41
N ASP A 423 -10.82 6.65 -69.44
CA ASP A 423 -9.82 7.71 -69.57
C ASP A 423 -10.53 9.06 -69.53
N SER A 424 -10.12 9.92 -68.61
CA SER A 424 -10.50 11.32 -68.56
C SER A 424 -10.00 12.06 -69.81
N GLU A 425 -10.96 12.55 -70.59
CA GLU A 425 -10.99 13.80 -71.35
C GLU A 425 -9.68 14.43 -71.86
N THR A 426 -9.56 14.53 -73.19
CA THR A 426 -8.90 15.67 -73.86
C THR A 426 -9.92 16.75 -74.18
N VAL A 427 -9.74 17.93 -73.58
CA VAL A 427 -9.77 19.25 -74.24
C VAL A 427 -8.63 20.09 -73.70
#